data_AF-W0E6K6-F1
#
_entry.id   AF-W0E6K6-F1
#
_cell.length_a   1.000
_cell.length_b   1.000
_cell.length_c   1.000
_cell.angle_alpha   90.00
_cell.angle_beta   90.00
_cell.angle_gamma   90.00
#
_symmetry.space_group_name_H-M   'P 1'
#
loop_
_entity.id
_entity.type
_entity.pdbx_description
1 polymer ?
#
loop_
_entity_poly.entity_id
_entity_poly.type
_entity_poly.pdbx_seq_one_letter_code
_entity_poly.pdbx_strand_id
1 'polypeptide(L)'
;MKKYLCPGCGYIYDPALGDPEGGIAPGTAFEDIPDTWVCPLCGVTKAEFEIVADEKQEASNTTQYICTGCGYVYDPVQGDPDGGIAPGTAFEDIPDDWVCPLCGVTKAEFEVVK
;
A
#
# COMPACT_ATOMS: atom_id res chain seq x y z
N MET A 1 12.07 0.52 -5.51
CA MET A 1 12.92 -0.68 -5.30
C MET A 1 12.04 -1.76 -4.68
N LYS A 2 12.25 -3.04 -4.99
CA LYS A 2 11.44 -4.12 -4.40
C LYS A 2 11.82 -4.29 -2.94
N LYS A 3 10.83 -4.43 -2.05
CA LYS A 3 11.06 -4.79 -0.65
C LYS A 3 10.94 -6.30 -0.49
N TYR A 4 11.49 -6.86 0.59
CA TYR A 4 11.49 -8.30 0.83
C TYR A 4 11.03 -8.62 2.25
N LEU A 5 10.04 -9.50 2.39
CA LEU A 5 9.45 -9.93 3.65
C LEU A 5 10.09 -11.24 4.09
N CYS A 6 10.52 -11.30 5.35
CA CYS A 6 10.89 -12.53 6.02
C CYS A 6 9.63 -13.23 6.54
N PRO A 7 9.24 -14.41 6.02
CA PRO A 7 8.06 -15.13 6.50
C PRO A 7 8.22 -15.67 7.93
N GLY A 8 9.47 -15.80 8.43
CA GLY A 8 9.74 -16.31 9.76
C GLY A 8 9.41 -15.34 10.90
N CYS A 9 9.56 -14.03 10.69
CA CYS A 9 9.34 -13.02 11.74
C CYS A 9 8.61 -11.76 11.28
N GLY A 10 8.29 -11.63 9.99
CA GLY A 10 7.65 -10.45 9.42
C GLY A 10 8.59 -9.26 9.18
N TYR A 11 9.91 -9.43 9.35
CA TYR A 11 10.88 -8.37 9.02
C TYR A 11 10.79 -8.01 7.53
N ILE A 12 10.79 -6.70 7.22
CA ILE A 12 10.79 -6.19 5.85
C ILE A 12 12.15 -5.56 5.56
N TYR A 13 12.91 -6.17 4.66
CA TYR A 13 14.11 -5.57 4.09
C TYR A 13 13.72 -4.51 3.06
N ASP A 14 14.06 -3.26 3.36
CA ASP A 14 13.94 -2.14 2.44
C ASP A 14 15.34 -1.77 1.91
N PRO A 15 15.62 -1.94 0.60
CA PRO A 15 16.90 -1.55 0.01
C PRO A 15 17.29 -0.10 0.27
N ALA A 16 16.34 0.84 0.42
CA ALA A 16 16.64 2.23 0.70
C ALA A 16 17.25 2.43 2.10
N LEU A 17 16.89 1.58 3.05
CA LEU A 17 17.38 1.61 4.43
C LEU A 17 18.58 0.67 4.63
N GLY A 18 18.62 -0.44 3.89
CA GLY A 18 19.61 -1.50 4.09
C GLY A 18 19.41 -2.22 5.43
N ASP A 19 20.48 -2.83 5.94
CA ASP A 19 20.56 -3.44 7.27
C ASP A 19 21.93 -3.15 7.89
N PRO A 20 22.15 -1.92 8.41
CA PRO A 20 23.46 -1.50 8.91
C PRO A 20 23.97 -2.37 10.07
N GLU A 21 23.07 -2.93 10.87
CA GLU A 21 23.40 -3.83 11.98
C GLU A 21 23.92 -5.18 11.49
N GLY A 22 23.37 -5.70 10.38
CA GLY A 22 23.87 -6.87 9.66
C GLY A 22 24.95 -6.57 8.62
N GLY A 23 25.47 -5.34 8.57
CA GLY A 23 26.57 -4.93 7.68
C GLY A 23 26.15 -4.61 6.24
N ILE A 24 24.87 -4.41 5.98
CA ILE A 24 24.32 -4.04 4.67
C ILE A 24 24.04 -2.53 4.65
N ALA A 25 24.72 -1.79 3.78
CA ALA A 25 24.58 -0.34 3.70
C ALA A 25 23.19 0.07 3.13
N PRO A 26 22.66 1.25 3.51
CA PRO A 26 21.50 1.84 2.84
C PRO A 26 21.74 2.01 1.35
N GLY A 27 20.72 1.70 0.54
CA GLY A 27 20.79 1.69 -0.92
C GLY A 27 21.24 0.36 -1.54
N THR A 28 21.51 -0.68 -0.74
CA THR A 28 21.93 -1.99 -1.25
C THR A 28 20.72 -2.78 -1.76
N ALA A 29 20.71 -3.19 -3.02
CA ALA A 29 19.64 -4.05 -3.53
C ALA A 29 19.71 -5.44 -2.89
N PHE A 30 18.57 -6.12 -2.75
CA PHE A 30 18.53 -7.47 -2.16
C PHE A 30 19.37 -8.49 -2.95
N GLU A 31 19.49 -8.29 -4.25
CA GLU A 31 20.33 -9.11 -5.15
C GLU A 31 21.83 -8.93 -4.87
N ASP A 32 22.24 -7.77 -4.33
CA ASP A 32 23.63 -7.47 -3.98
C ASP A 32 24.02 -7.94 -2.57
N ILE A 33 23.05 -8.44 -1.78
CA ILE A 33 23.30 -8.94 -0.44
C ILE A 33 24.03 -10.30 -0.51
N PRO A 34 25.13 -10.48 0.24
CA PRO A 34 25.84 -11.75 0.29
C PRO A 34 24.96 -12.88 0.84
N ASP A 35 25.13 -14.11 0.35
CA ASP A 35 24.40 -15.32 0.82
C ASP A 35 24.64 -15.64 2.30
N THR A 36 25.69 -15.06 2.89
CA THR A 36 25.99 -15.18 4.33
C THR A 36 25.12 -14.27 5.21
N TRP A 37 24.43 -13.30 4.63
CA TRP A 37 23.51 -12.46 5.37
C TRP A 37 22.26 -13.24 5.75
N VAL A 38 21.81 -12.99 6.97
CA VAL A 38 20.63 -13.62 7.57
C VAL A 38 19.72 -12.54 8.12
N CYS A 39 18.43 -12.84 8.25
CA CYS A 39 17.49 -11.92 8.87
C CYS A 39 18.00 -11.50 10.26
N PRO A 40 18.15 -10.20 10.56
CA PRO A 40 18.70 -9.74 11.84
C PRO A 40 17.80 -10.09 13.04
N LEU A 41 16.51 -10.36 12.81
CA LEU A 41 15.56 -10.68 13.87
C LEU A 41 15.46 -12.17 14.19
N CYS A 42 15.53 -13.05 13.19
CA CYS A 42 15.29 -14.49 13.39
C CYS A 42 16.36 -15.42 12.81
N GLY A 43 17.35 -14.89 12.08
CA GLY A 43 18.48 -15.66 11.56
C GLY A 43 18.18 -16.56 10.36
N VAL A 44 16.98 -16.49 9.77
CA VAL A 44 16.69 -17.19 8.50
C VAL A 44 17.55 -16.65 7.36
N THR A 45 17.80 -17.48 6.37
CA THR A 45 18.68 -17.10 5.26
C THR A 45 17.98 -16.16 4.28
N LYS A 46 18.75 -15.39 3.51
CA LYS A 46 18.20 -14.50 2.46
C LYS A 46 17.31 -15.25 1.45
N ALA A 47 17.58 -16.53 1.23
CA ALA A 47 16.83 -17.36 0.28
C ALA A 47 15.37 -17.60 0.69
N GLU A 48 15.05 -17.41 1.97
CA GLU A 48 13.69 -17.61 2.51
C GLU A 48 12.84 -16.35 2.43
N PHE A 49 13.41 -15.22 2.02
CA PHE A 49 12.66 -13.97 1.88
C PHE A 49 11.78 -13.97 0.62
N GLU A 50 10.61 -13.39 0.75
CA GLU A 50 9.63 -13.24 -0.31
C GLU A 50 9.55 -11.78 -0.76
N ILE A 51 9.38 -11.53 -2.07
CA ILE A 51 9.21 -10.16 -2.57
C ILE A 51 7.88 -9.61 -2.07
N VAL A 52 7.91 -8.49 -1.34
CA VAL A 52 6.71 -7.70 -1.10
C VAL A 52 6.53 -6.83 -2.34
N ALA A 53 5.54 -7.19 -3.16
CA ALA A 53 5.07 -6.32 -4.22
C ALA A 53 4.51 -5.06 -3.57
N ASP A 54 5.32 -4.00 -3.64
CA ASP A 54 4.97 -2.64 -3.21
C ASP A 54 3.89 -2.12 -4.17
N GLU A 55 2.64 -2.53 -3.94
CA GLU A 55 1.48 -1.98 -4.63
C GLU A 55 0.36 -1.56 -3.68
N LYS A 56 0.47 -1.79 -2.36
CA LYS A 56 -0.53 -1.30 -1.39
C LYS A 56 0.06 -1.05 -0.01
N GLN A 57 0.86 0.00 0.18
CA GLN A 57 1.14 0.47 1.53
C GLN A 57 1.61 1.91 1.66
N GLU A 58 0.76 2.86 1.25
CA GLU A 58 0.67 4.21 1.86
C GLU A 58 -0.80 4.66 1.88
N ALA A 59 -1.65 3.89 2.57
CA ALA A 59 -3.07 4.19 2.77
C ALA A 59 -3.39 4.39 4.26
N SER A 60 -2.60 5.19 4.97
CA SER A 60 -2.78 5.39 6.42
C SER A 60 -3.06 6.83 6.84
N ASN A 61 -3.46 7.72 5.91
CA ASN A 61 -4.01 9.02 6.31
C ASN A 61 -4.90 9.69 5.24
N THR A 62 -5.69 8.91 4.51
CA THR A 62 -6.63 9.46 3.54
C THR A 62 -8.04 9.14 3.99
N THR A 63 -8.86 10.17 4.14
CA THR A 63 -10.26 10.06 4.55
C THR A 63 -11.05 9.27 3.52
N GLN A 64 -11.60 8.13 3.93
CA GLN A 64 -12.48 7.30 3.09
C GLN A 64 -13.95 7.73 3.27
N TYR A 65 -14.77 7.48 2.26
CA TYR A 65 -16.18 7.89 2.24
C TYR A 65 -17.07 6.70 1.93
N ILE A 66 -18.11 6.47 2.73
CA ILE A 66 -19.06 5.37 2.53
C ILE A 66 -20.40 5.90 2.02
N CYS A 67 -20.88 5.28 0.95
CA CYS A 67 -22.22 5.48 0.41
C CYS A 67 -23.25 4.93 1.39
N THR A 68 -24.12 5.77 1.93
CA THR A 68 -25.16 5.36 2.89
C THR A 68 -26.28 4.56 2.22
N GLY A 69 -26.44 4.70 0.90
CA GLY A 69 -27.45 3.97 0.13
C GLY A 69 -27.14 2.50 -0.14
N CYS A 70 -25.86 2.14 -0.34
CA CYS A 70 -25.47 0.76 -0.69
C CYS A 70 -24.24 0.21 0.07
N GLY A 71 -23.54 1.03 0.85
CA GLY A 71 -22.34 0.64 1.59
C GLY A 71 -21.05 0.62 0.77
N TYR A 72 -21.06 1.08 -0.48
CA TYR A 72 -19.82 1.26 -1.26
C TYR A 72 -18.86 2.21 -0.54
N VAL A 73 -17.57 1.86 -0.44
CA VAL A 73 -16.54 2.70 0.17
C VAL A 73 -15.65 3.26 -0.94
N TYR A 74 -15.66 4.58 -1.09
CA TYR A 74 -14.72 5.32 -1.89
C TYR A 74 -13.42 5.53 -1.11
N ASP A 75 -12.33 4.99 -1.67
CA ASP A 75 -10.96 5.24 -1.21
C ASP A 75 -10.28 6.16 -2.23
N PRO A 76 -9.91 7.40 -1.85
CA PRO A 76 -9.22 8.32 -2.75
C PRO A 76 -7.92 7.75 -3.31
N VAL A 77 -7.21 6.87 -2.59
CA VAL A 77 -6.00 6.20 -3.09
C VAL A 77 -6.34 5.28 -4.26
N GLN A 78 -7.49 4.60 -4.22
CA GLN A 78 -7.94 3.74 -5.30
C GLN A 78 -8.68 4.51 -6.40
N GLY A 79 -9.34 5.62 -6.06
CA GLY A 79 -10.25 6.32 -6.96
C GLY A 79 -11.46 5.45 -7.36
N ASP A 80 -12.05 5.78 -8.50
CA ASP A 80 -13.10 4.99 -9.16
C ASP A 80 -12.86 4.99 -10.68
N PRO A 81 -11.90 4.21 -11.19
CA PRO A 81 -11.52 4.23 -12.60
C PRO A 81 -12.67 3.83 -13.53
N ASP A 82 -13.57 2.95 -13.08
CA ASP A 82 -14.77 2.54 -13.82
C ASP A 82 -15.78 3.69 -13.94
N GLY A 83 -15.89 4.54 -12.90
CA GLY A 83 -16.65 5.79 -12.90
C GLY A 83 -15.89 7.01 -13.43
N GLY A 84 -14.68 6.84 -13.98
CA GLY A 84 -13.88 7.92 -14.57
C GLY A 84 -13.07 8.76 -13.58
N ILE A 85 -12.92 8.32 -12.33
CA ILE A 85 -12.15 8.98 -11.28
C ILE A 85 -10.81 8.28 -11.11
N ALA A 86 -9.70 8.98 -11.36
CA ALA A 86 -8.37 8.40 -11.27
C ALA A 86 -7.97 8.05 -9.82
N PRO A 87 -7.11 7.03 -9.62
CA PRO A 87 -6.48 6.78 -8.33
C PRO A 87 -5.73 8.02 -7.83
N GLY A 88 -5.84 8.31 -6.53
CA GLY A 88 -5.28 9.51 -5.88
C GLY A 88 -6.17 10.76 -5.93
N THR A 89 -7.40 10.68 -6.43
CA THR A 89 -8.34 11.82 -6.46
C THR A 89 -9.02 11.98 -5.12
N ALA A 90 -8.97 13.16 -4.48
CA ALA A 90 -9.70 13.38 -3.23
C ALA A 90 -11.22 13.41 -3.48
N PHE A 91 -12.02 13.01 -2.48
CA PHE A 91 -13.49 13.03 -2.63
C PHE A 91 -14.05 14.43 -2.93
N GLU A 92 -13.40 15.47 -2.40
CA GLU A 92 -13.74 16.87 -2.65
C GLU A 92 -13.48 17.31 -4.11
N ASP A 93 -12.54 16.65 -4.79
CA ASP A 93 -12.17 16.93 -6.18
C ASP A 93 -13.05 16.16 -7.19
N ILE A 94 -13.95 15.29 -6.71
CA ILE A 94 -14.85 14.53 -7.57
C ILE A 94 -15.91 15.47 -8.20
N PRO A 95 -16.11 15.41 -9.54
CA PRO A 95 -17.17 16.16 -10.22
C PRO A 95 -18.57 15.91 -9.63
N ASP A 96 -19.44 16.92 -9.60
CA ASP A 96 -20.81 16.76 -9.10
C ASP A 96 -21.69 15.80 -9.93
N ASP A 97 -21.29 15.52 -11.18
CA ASP A 97 -21.97 14.57 -12.07
C ASP A 97 -21.62 13.10 -11.76
N TRP A 98 -20.56 12.86 -10.98
CA TRP A 98 -20.20 11.52 -10.56
C TRP A 98 -21.26 10.95 -9.61
N VAL A 99 -21.56 9.67 -9.81
CA VAL A 99 -22.51 8.90 -9.03
C VAL A 99 -21.85 7.64 -8.50
N CYS A 100 -22.34 7.14 -7.37
CA CYS A 100 -21.90 5.87 -6.81
C CYS A 100 -21.95 4.76 -7.89
N PRO A 101 -20.85 4.06 -8.17
CA PRO A 101 -20.78 3.08 -9.25
C PRO A 101 -21.67 1.85 -8.98
N LEU A 102 -22.06 1.60 -7.72
CA LEU A 102 -22.90 0.47 -7.37
C LEU A 102 -24.41 0.77 -7.41
N CYS A 103 -24.84 1.98 -7.06
CA CYS A 103 -26.27 2.29 -6.93
C CYS A 103 -26.73 3.59 -7.60
N GLY A 104 -25.83 4.37 -8.18
CA GLY A 104 -26.16 5.56 -8.97
C GLY A 104 -26.63 6.78 -8.16
N VAL A 105 -26.52 6.77 -6.83
CA VAL A 105 -26.77 7.95 -6.00
C VAL A 105 -25.64 8.97 -6.15
N THR A 106 -25.94 10.25 -5.93
CA THR A 106 -24.95 11.32 -6.03
C THR A 106 -23.97 11.32 -4.84
N LYS A 107 -22.88 12.07 -4.96
CA LYS A 107 -21.88 12.24 -3.88
C LYS A 107 -22.43 12.78 -2.56
N ALA A 108 -23.63 13.37 -2.58
CA ALA A 108 -24.30 13.88 -1.38
C ALA A 108 -24.70 12.75 -0.39
N GLU A 109 -24.87 11.52 -0.88
CA GLU A 109 -25.25 10.36 -0.08
C GLU A 109 -24.03 9.61 0.50
N PHE A 110 -22.87 10.28 0.58
CA PHE A 110 -21.64 9.71 1.16
C PHE A 110 -21.28 10.39 2.48
N GLU A 111 -20.81 9.58 3.43
CA GLU A 111 -20.34 10.04 4.73
C GLU A 111 -18.88 9.62 4.97
N VAL A 112 -18.15 10.39 5.76
CA VAL A 112 -16.78 10.03 6.14
C VAL A 112 -16.76 8.77 7.00
N VAL A 113 -15.94 7.80 6.61
CA VAL A 113 -15.61 6.64 7.44
C VAL A 113 -14.69 7.11 8.56
N LYS A 114 -15.16 6.99 9.80
CA LYS A 114 -14.42 7.36 11.02
C LYS A 114 -13.57 6.23 11.56
#